data_AF-L7M3Y8-F1
#
_entry.id   AF-L7M3Y8-F1
#
_cell.length_a   1.000
_cell.length_b   1.000
_cell.length_c   1.000
_cell.angle_alpha   90.00
_cell.angle_beta   90.00
_cell.angle_gamma   90.00
#
_symmetry.space_group_name_H-M   'P 1'
#
loop_
_entity.id
_entity.type
_entity.pdbx_description
1 polymer ?
#
loop_
_entity_poly.entity_id
_entity_poly.type
_entity_poly.pdbx_seq_one_letter_code
_entity_poly.pdbx_strand_id
1 'polypeptide(L)'
;MSVSRLFTVAVCATLVSSTLSHCVTYGYCGTDDMSGKRLPCAIKRVPAAMESELLESSCPALVSTKGRPALACCDREQAYTIKSQLKKLIYLGVRSDSECFLSFQNVVCQAVCSPYQSHFVAVFANRTEGNSPNPSATAIVYAVETTFAEQVYNACKDVRTYVLGRKLMKYMCGNYRASECSAQRFLDFVGAVHSEGGHSPFKIYYVLTDVPISVNGRRLKPFKPDHDLFAQKPNAGAYLQQ
;
A
#
# COMPACT_ATOMS: atom_id res chain seq x y z
N MET A 1 -1.75 -65.91 -32.09
CA MET A 1 -0.84 -65.19 -31.18
C MET A 1 -1.14 -63.70 -31.31
N SER A 2 -1.97 -63.14 -30.43
CA SER A 2 -2.39 -61.74 -30.49
C SER A 2 -1.65 -60.97 -29.40
N VAL A 3 -0.82 -60.00 -29.78
CA VAL A 3 0.03 -59.23 -28.87
C VAL A 3 -0.69 -57.92 -28.55
N SER A 4 -1.27 -57.83 -27.36
CA SER A 4 -1.93 -56.62 -26.87
C SER A 4 -0.87 -55.62 -26.37
N ARG A 5 -0.79 -54.44 -27.00
CA ARG A 5 0.09 -53.33 -26.57
C ARG A 5 -0.68 -52.40 -25.64
N LEU A 6 -0.37 -52.43 -24.35
CA LEU A 6 -0.84 -51.42 -23.40
C LEU A 6 -0.08 -50.10 -23.61
N PHE A 7 -0.79 -49.05 -23.97
CA PHE A 7 -0.29 -47.67 -23.95
C PHE A 7 -0.52 -47.09 -22.56
N THR A 8 0.54 -46.94 -21.77
CA THR A 8 0.51 -46.21 -20.50
C THR A 8 0.50 -44.70 -20.79
N VAL A 9 -0.63 -44.06 -20.52
CA VAL A 9 -0.75 -42.58 -20.56
C VAL A 9 -0.14 -42.03 -19.28
N ALA A 10 1.04 -41.42 -19.38
CA ALA A 10 1.65 -40.68 -18.28
C ALA A 10 0.97 -39.31 -18.13
N VAL A 11 0.05 -39.20 -17.17
CA VAL A 11 -0.53 -37.91 -16.77
C VAL A 11 0.50 -37.15 -15.95
N CYS A 12 1.19 -36.22 -16.59
CA CYS A 12 2.12 -35.31 -15.93
C CYS A 12 1.32 -34.23 -15.20
N ALA A 13 1.05 -34.43 -13.91
CA ALA A 13 0.43 -33.42 -13.06
C ALA A 13 1.43 -32.28 -12.83
N THR A 14 1.29 -31.20 -13.60
CA THR A 14 2.05 -29.97 -13.35
C THR A 14 1.61 -29.40 -12.00
N LEU A 15 2.47 -29.47 -11.00
CA LEU A 15 2.28 -28.79 -9.72
C LEU A 15 2.30 -27.28 -9.97
N VAL A 16 1.12 -26.69 -10.18
CA VAL A 16 0.94 -25.25 -10.13
C VAL A 16 1.15 -24.85 -8.67
N SER A 17 2.36 -24.40 -8.33
CA SER A 17 2.61 -23.71 -7.07
C SER A 17 1.84 -22.39 -7.09
N SER A 18 0.58 -22.41 -6.66
CA SER A 18 -0.11 -21.20 -6.23
C SER A 18 0.62 -20.72 -4.98
N THR A 19 1.51 -19.75 -5.12
CA THR A 19 2.09 -19.08 -3.96
C THR A 19 0.95 -18.36 -3.24
N LEU A 20 0.40 -18.99 -2.20
CA LEU A 20 -0.60 -18.38 -1.32
C LEU A 20 -0.05 -17.03 -0.83
N SER A 21 -0.79 -15.96 -1.09
CA SER A 21 -0.42 -14.64 -0.58
C SER A 21 -0.49 -14.64 0.95
N HIS A 22 0.46 -13.94 1.56
CA HIS A 22 0.50 -13.65 3.00
C HIS A 22 0.72 -12.16 3.25
N CYS A 23 0.48 -11.74 4.49
CA CYS A 23 0.90 -10.46 5.02
C CYS A 23 2.38 -10.51 5.37
N VAL A 24 3.10 -9.42 5.12
CA VAL A 24 4.51 -9.23 5.49
C VAL A 24 4.63 -8.33 6.73
N THR A 25 3.58 -7.56 7.02
CA THR A 25 3.41 -6.84 8.27
C THR A 25 1.99 -7.01 8.81
N TYR A 26 1.78 -6.92 10.12
CA TYR A 26 0.44 -6.90 10.73
C TYR A 26 0.49 -6.46 12.19
N GLY A 27 -0.46 -5.62 12.61
CA GLY A 27 -0.49 -5.05 13.95
C GLY A 27 0.75 -4.20 14.27
N TYR A 28 0.91 -3.81 15.53
CA TYR A 28 2.01 -2.98 16.00
C TYR A 28 2.86 -3.71 17.04
N CYS A 29 4.19 -3.66 16.89
CA CYS A 29 5.14 -4.33 17.80
C CYS A 29 6.10 -3.36 18.49
N GLY A 30 6.04 -2.08 18.14
CA GLY A 30 6.99 -1.11 18.65
C GLY A 30 6.71 0.31 18.21
N THR A 31 7.67 1.20 18.44
CA THR A 31 7.50 2.64 18.23
C THR A 31 8.78 3.30 17.74
N ASP A 32 8.70 4.06 16.65
CA ASP A 32 9.82 4.86 16.14
C ASP A 32 10.28 5.89 17.18
N ASP A 33 11.56 5.82 17.56
CA ASP A 33 12.09 6.56 18.71
C ASP A 33 12.06 8.08 18.50
N MET A 34 12.15 8.56 17.26
CA MET A 34 12.15 10.00 16.94
C MET A 34 10.74 10.56 16.81
N SER A 35 9.85 9.88 16.10
CA SER A 35 8.50 10.39 15.80
C SER A 35 7.45 9.93 16.80
N GLY A 36 7.75 8.95 17.66
CA GLY A 36 6.80 8.33 18.58
C GLY A 36 5.69 7.54 17.88
N LYS A 37 5.81 7.30 16.57
CA LYS A 37 4.78 6.59 15.80
C LYS A 37 4.96 5.09 15.91
N ARG A 38 3.87 4.35 15.99
CA ARG A 38 3.89 2.89 16.12
C ARG A 38 4.40 2.23 14.83
N LEU A 39 5.31 1.28 14.99
CA LEU A 39 5.91 0.47 13.94
C LEU A 39 5.16 -0.85 13.80
N PRO A 40 4.86 -1.29 12.56
CA PRO A 40 4.13 -2.53 12.39
C PRO A 40 5.02 -3.74 12.68
N CYS A 41 4.45 -4.84 13.15
CA CYS A 41 5.21 -6.08 13.31
C CYS A 41 5.61 -6.63 11.93
N ALA A 42 6.86 -7.07 11.75
CA ALA A 42 7.31 -7.84 10.62
C ALA A 42 6.97 -9.33 10.84
N ILE A 43 5.94 -9.83 10.16
CA ILE A 43 5.39 -11.17 10.40
C ILE A 43 4.89 -11.78 9.09
N LYS A 44 4.99 -13.12 8.97
CA LYS A 44 4.33 -13.89 7.90
C LYS A 44 3.04 -14.50 8.45
N ARG A 45 1.88 -14.06 7.97
CA ARG A 45 0.57 -14.60 8.35
C ARG A 45 -0.44 -14.52 7.21
N VAL A 46 -1.49 -15.34 7.26
CA VAL A 46 -2.62 -15.19 6.33
C VAL A 46 -3.37 -13.88 6.59
N PRO A 47 -3.93 -13.23 5.55
CA PRO A 47 -4.83 -12.10 5.73
C PRO A 47 -5.97 -12.42 6.70
N ALA A 48 -6.36 -11.45 7.52
CA ALA A 48 -7.47 -11.60 8.48
C ALA A 48 -8.75 -11.03 7.89
N ALA A 49 -9.91 -11.56 8.33
CA ALA A 49 -11.18 -10.91 8.07
C ALA A 49 -11.25 -9.55 8.77
N MET A 50 -11.75 -8.55 8.06
CA MET A 50 -11.91 -7.18 8.51
C MET A 50 -13.31 -6.68 8.19
N GLU A 51 -13.89 -5.90 9.10
CA GLU A 51 -15.19 -5.27 8.94
C GLU A 51 -15.20 -4.38 7.68
N SER A 52 -16.17 -4.60 6.78
CA SER A 52 -16.24 -3.85 5.51
C SER A 52 -16.42 -2.37 5.76
N GLU A 53 -17.23 -1.95 6.72
CA GLU A 53 -17.47 -0.53 7.02
C GLU A 53 -16.17 0.21 7.38
N LEU A 54 -15.30 -0.42 8.18
CA LEU A 54 -14.01 0.17 8.55
C LEU A 54 -13.10 0.30 7.32
N LEU A 55 -13.02 -0.74 6.49
CA LEU A 55 -12.24 -0.71 5.25
C LEU A 55 -12.82 0.25 4.22
N GLU A 56 -14.14 0.35 4.06
CA GLU A 56 -14.80 1.30 3.17
C GLU A 56 -14.40 2.74 3.53
N SER A 57 -14.30 3.04 4.83
CA SER A 57 -13.94 4.38 5.28
C SER A 57 -12.44 4.69 5.29
N SER A 58 -11.57 3.68 5.23
CA SER A 58 -10.11 3.84 5.35
C SER A 58 -9.35 3.46 4.07
N CYS A 59 -9.78 2.39 3.39
CA CYS A 59 -9.20 1.76 2.21
C CYS A 59 -10.30 1.19 1.28
N PRO A 60 -11.17 2.03 0.68
CA PRO A 60 -12.31 1.59 -0.11
C PRO A 60 -11.93 0.69 -1.29
N ALA A 61 -10.76 0.90 -1.88
CA ALA A 61 -10.21 0.09 -2.97
C ALA A 61 -9.99 -1.40 -2.62
N LEU A 62 -9.99 -1.77 -1.32
CA LEU A 62 -9.81 -3.15 -0.86
C LEU A 62 -11.14 -3.90 -0.63
N VAL A 63 -12.27 -3.22 -0.79
CA VAL A 63 -13.59 -3.81 -0.53
C VAL A 63 -14.20 -4.30 -1.84
N SER A 64 -14.29 -5.62 -1.99
CA SER A 64 -14.87 -6.26 -3.17
C SER A 64 -16.40 -6.39 -3.11
N THR A 65 -16.99 -6.44 -1.93
CA THR A 65 -18.45 -6.50 -1.75
C THR A 65 -18.87 -5.72 -0.51
N LYS A 66 -19.67 -4.69 -0.72
CA LYS A 66 -20.22 -3.86 0.36
C LYS A 66 -20.98 -4.72 1.37
N GLY A 67 -20.73 -4.47 2.67
CA GLY A 67 -21.40 -5.18 3.76
C GLY A 67 -20.92 -6.62 4.01
N ARG A 68 -19.89 -7.10 3.32
CA ARG A 68 -19.26 -8.41 3.61
C ARG A 68 -17.83 -8.22 4.09
N PRO A 69 -17.39 -8.91 5.15
CA PRO A 69 -16.01 -8.85 5.61
C PRO A 69 -15.03 -9.11 4.45
N ALA A 70 -14.01 -8.27 4.35
CA ALA A 70 -12.94 -8.44 3.37
C ALA A 70 -11.67 -8.94 4.07
N LEU A 71 -10.81 -9.61 3.31
CA LEU A 71 -9.50 -10.02 3.81
C LEU A 71 -8.53 -8.84 3.77
N ALA A 72 -7.79 -8.63 4.85
CA ALA A 72 -6.81 -7.55 4.96
C ALA A 72 -5.55 -7.97 5.73
N CYS A 73 -4.44 -7.30 5.40
CA CYS A 73 -3.16 -7.41 6.09
C CYS A 73 -2.91 -6.33 7.14
N CYS A 74 -3.98 -5.74 7.64
CA CYS A 74 -3.92 -4.80 8.74
C CYS A 74 -5.02 -5.10 9.77
N ASP A 75 -4.80 -4.69 11.02
CA ASP A 75 -5.83 -4.72 12.06
C ASP A 75 -6.64 -3.41 12.11
N ARG A 76 -7.60 -3.34 13.04
CA ARG A 76 -8.49 -2.17 13.19
C ARG A 76 -7.69 -0.91 13.54
N GLU A 77 -6.69 -1.02 14.41
CA GLU A 77 -5.86 0.11 14.83
C GLU A 77 -5.04 0.68 13.67
N GLN A 78 -4.49 -0.19 12.82
CA GLN A 78 -3.79 0.21 11.60
C GLN A 78 -4.73 0.90 10.61
N ALA A 79 -5.94 0.37 10.40
CA ALA A 79 -6.94 1.00 9.53
C ALA A 79 -7.36 2.41 10.02
N TYR A 80 -7.60 2.57 11.33
CA TYR A 80 -7.85 3.88 11.93
C TYR A 80 -6.65 4.83 11.78
N THR A 81 -5.44 4.32 11.94
CA THR A 81 -4.21 5.11 11.77
C THR A 81 -4.09 5.61 10.33
N ILE A 82 -4.31 4.76 9.32
CA ILE A 82 -4.32 5.18 7.91
C ILE A 82 -5.33 6.30 7.70
N LYS A 83 -6.59 6.11 8.14
CA LYS A 83 -7.65 7.11 8.03
C LYS A 83 -7.25 8.45 8.68
N SER A 84 -6.65 8.40 9.87
CA SER A 84 -6.19 9.58 10.58
C SER A 84 -5.04 10.30 9.86
N GLN A 85 -4.05 9.56 9.35
CA GLN A 85 -2.92 10.14 8.61
C GLN A 85 -3.39 10.79 7.29
N LEU A 86 -4.36 10.20 6.61
CA LEU A 86 -4.92 10.75 5.36
C LEU A 86 -5.63 12.10 5.56
N LYS A 87 -6.15 12.40 6.76
CA LYS A 87 -6.74 13.72 7.07
C LYS A 87 -5.75 14.87 6.87
N LYS A 88 -4.44 14.61 6.94
CA LYS A 88 -3.41 15.63 6.67
C LYS A 88 -3.49 16.19 5.25
N LEU A 89 -3.84 15.36 4.27
CA LEU A 89 -4.07 15.82 2.89
C LEU A 89 -5.30 16.71 2.80
N ILE A 90 -6.36 16.37 3.52
CA ILE A 90 -7.58 17.18 3.60
C ILE A 90 -7.27 18.55 4.20
N TYR A 91 -6.48 18.60 5.27
CA TYR A 91 -6.04 19.86 5.87
C TYR A 91 -5.14 20.69 4.95
N LEU A 92 -4.37 20.04 4.06
CA LEU A 92 -3.62 20.74 3.00
C LEU A 92 -4.52 21.22 1.86
N GLY A 93 -5.77 20.76 1.74
CA GLY A 93 -6.73 21.18 0.73
C GLY A 93 -6.94 20.20 -0.42
N VAL A 94 -6.52 18.94 -0.24
CA VAL A 94 -6.90 17.86 -1.14
C VAL A 94 -8.30 17.39 -0.77
N ARG A 95 -9.27 17.52 -1.69
CA ARG A 95 -10.63 17.04 -1.45
C ARG A 95 -10.65 15.51 -1.36
N SER A 96 -11.42 14.95 -0.42
CA SER A 96 -11.49 13.51 -0.17
C SER A 96 -12.09 12.70 -1.34
N ASP A 97 -12.86 13.35 -2.21
CA ASP A 97 -13.46 12.75 -3.41
C ASP A 97 -12.63 12.97 -4.68
N SER A 98 -11.48 13.64 -4.58
CA SER A 98 -10.62 13.91 -5.73
C SER A 98 -9.81 12.68 -6.14
N GLU A 99 -9.48 12.61 -7.42
CA GLU A 99 -8.59 11.57 -7.96
C GLU A 99 -7.24 11.53 -7.24
N CYS A 100 -6.70 12.70 -6.85
CA CYS A 100 -5.47 12.77 -6.05
C CYS A 100 -5.61 12.01 -4.73
N PHE A 101 -6.67 12.29 -3.96
CA PHE A 101 -6.87 11.67 -2.66
C PHE A 101 -7.10 10.16 -2.79
N LEU A 102 -7.95 9.74 -3.73
CA LEU A 102 -8.28 8.32 -3.92
C LEU A 102 -7.08 7.52 -4.42
N SER A 103 -6.30 8.07 -5.36
CA SER A 103 -5.07 7.43 -5.85
C SER A 103 -4.01 7.30 -4.75
N PHE A 104 -3.79 8.38 -4.00
CA PHE A 104 -2.87 8.40 -2.87
C PHE A 104 -3.28 7.39 -1.78
N GLN A 105 -4.56 7.40 -1.41
CA GLN A 105 -5.14 6.47 -0.45
C GLN A 105 -4.93 5.04 -0.92
N ASN A 106 -5.18 4.73 -2.19
CA ASN A 106 -4.97 3.39 -2.73
C ASN A 106 -3.50 2.95 -2.61
N VAL A 107 -2.53 3.78 -2.99
CA VAL A 107 -1.10 3.45 -2.84
C VAL A 107 -0.75 3.10 -1.38
N VAL A 108 -1.18 3.91 -0.41
CA VAL A 108 -0.91 3.66 1.01
C VAL A 108 -1.62 2.39 1.50
N CYS A 109 -2.90 2.23 1.15
CA CYS A 109 -3.71 1.10 1.56
C CYS A 109 -3.19 -0.22 1.02
N GLN A 110 -2.67 -0.25 -0.22
CA GLN A 110 -2.12 -1.47 -0.80
C GLN A 110 -0.84 -1.89 -0.09
N ALA A 111 0.02 -0.92 0.27
CA ALA A 111 1.25 -1.18 1.02
C ALA A 111 0.99 -1.82 2.39
N VAL A 112 -0.09 -1.42 3.08
CA VAL A 112 -0.32 -1.79 4.49
C VAL A 112 -1.41 -2.84 4.68
N CYS A 113 -2.52 -2.75 3.95
CA CYS A 113 -3.73 -3.52 4.20
C CYS A 113 -4.07 -4.55 3.12
N SER A 114 -3.42 -4.54 1.95
CA SER A 114 -3.78 -5.46 0.86
C SER A 114 -3.72 -6.93 1.29
N PRO A 115 -4.72 -7.77 0.98
CA PRO A 115 -4.61 -9.21 1.18
C PRO A 115 -3.53 -9.86 0.30
N TYR A 116 -3.06 -9.13 -0.72
CA TYR A 116 -2.01 -9.55 -1.64
C TYR A 116 -0.63 -8.96 -1.30
N GLN A 117 -0.46 -8.40 -0.10
CA GLN A 117 0.71 -7.61 0.32
C GLN A 117 2.06 -8.26 -0.08
N SER A 118 2.25 -9.56 0.19
CA SER A 118 3.51 -10.26 -0.12
C SER A 118 3.89 -10.35 -1.59
N HIS A 119 2.96 -10.10 -2.53
CA HIS A 119 3.26 -10.12 -3.95
C HIS A 119 4.11 -8.92 -4.37
N PHE A 120 3.96 -7.78 -3.69
CA PHE A 120 4.55 -6.51 -4.11
C PHE A 120 5.24 -5.75 -2.97
N VAL A 121 5.11 -6.20 -1.72
CA VAL A 121 5.82 -5.66 -0.56
C VAL A 121 6.72 -6.70 0.09
N ALA A 122 7.91 -6.29 0.51
CA ALA A 122 8.78 -7.06 1.39
C ALA A 122 9.30 -6.21 2.55
N VAL A 123 9.51 -6.84 3.71
CA VAL A 123 10.27 -6.23 4.80
C VAL A 123 11.74 -6.13 4.38
N PHE A 124 12.27 -4.91 4.40
CA PHE A 124 13.65 -4.62 4.06
C PHE A 124 14.55 -4.63 5.28
N ALA A 125 14.10 -3.97 6.35
CA ALA A 125 14.78 -3.91 7.63
C ALA A 125 13.75 -4.02 8.76
N ASN A 126 14.19 -4.63 9.86
CA ASN A 126 13.41 -4.74 11.08
C ASN A 126 14.34 -4.65 12.30
N ARG A 127 13.76 -4.43 13.47
CA ARG A 127 14.47 -4.46 14.75
C ARG A 127 13.62 -5.17 15.79
N THR A 128 14.26 -5.89 16.71
CA THR A 128 13.57 -6.47 17.86
C THR A 128 13.56 -5.45 19.00
N GLU A 129 12.38 -5.18 19.56
CA GLU A 129 12.22 -4.28 20.71
C GLU A 129 11.99 -5.10 21.97
N GLY A 130 12.91 -4.98 22.94
CA GLY A 130 12.83 -5.70 24.21
C GLY A 130 12.59 -7.20 24.04
N ASN A 131 11.56 -7.71 24.73
CA ASN A 131 11.13 -9.11 24.67
C ASN A 131 9.95 -9.35 23.70
N SER A 132 9.71 -8.45 22.74
CA SER A 132 8.61 -8.61 21.78
C SER A 132 8.78 -9.92 20.99
N PRO A 133 7.71 -10.73 20.84
CA PRO A 133 7.79 -12.01 20.12
C PRO A 133 7.98 -11.83 18.61
N ASN A 134 7.66 -10.65 18.07
CA ASN A 134 7.89 -10.32 16.66
C ASN A 134 8.70 -9.02 16.55
N PRO A 135 9.64 -8.94 15.59
CA PRO A 135 10.38 -7.71 15.33
C PRO A 135 9.48 -6.64 14.71
N SER A 136 9.77 -5.36 14.98
CA SER A 136 9.16 -4.20 14.35
C SER A 136 9.78 -3.97 12.97
N ALA A 137 8.97 -3.85 11.92
CA ALA A 137 9.47 -3.43 10.61
C ALA A 137 9.86 -1.95 10.65
N THR A 138 11.13 -1.67 10.35
CA THR A 138 11.67 -0.29 10.28
C THR A 138 11.72 0.21 8.84
N ALA A 139 11.79 -0.71 7.88
CA ALA A 139 11.68 -0.40 6.46
C ALA A 139 11.01 -1.53 5.65
N ILE A 140 10.23 -1.16 4.65
CA ILE A 140 9.72 -2.06 3.61
C ILE A 140 10.15 -1.58 2.22
N VAL A 141 10.24 -2.51 1.27
CA VAL A 141 10.23 -2.20 -0.17
C VAL A 141 8.84 -2.45 -0.70
N TYR A 142 8.32 -1.52 -1.51
CA TYR A 142 7.07 -1.64 -2.24
C TYR A 142 7.34 -1.46 -3.74
N ALA A 143 7.23 -2.55 -4.50
CA ALA A 143 7.29 -2.52 -5.97
C ALA A 143 5.95 -2.01 -6.54
N VAL A 144 6.00 -0.95 -7.32
CA VAL A 144 4.83 -0.28 -7.90
C VAL A 144 5.04 -0.14 -9.41
N GLU A 145 4.01 -0.41 -10.20
CA GLU A 145 4.08 -0.18 -11.64
C GLU A 145 4.31 1.30 -11.95
N THR A 146 5.21 1.57 -12.90
CA THR A 146 5.63 2.93 -13.26
C THR A 146 4.43 3.78 -13.67
N THR A 147 3.57 3.24 -14.53
CA THR A 147 2.39 3.94 -15.05
C THR A 147 1.39 4.28 -13.95
N PHE A 148 1.15 3.39 -13.00
CA PHE A 148 0.28 3.66 -11.86
C PHE A 148 0.88 4.75 -10.94
N ALA A 149 2.18 4.69 -10.65
CA ALA A 149 2.84 5.73 -9.87
C ALA A 149 2.77 7.11 -10.55
N GLU A 150 2.91 7.15 -11.88
CA GLU A 150 2.73 8.36 -12.67
C GLU A 150 1.28 8.88 -12.64
N GLN A 151 0.28 8.00 -12.69
CA GLN A 151 -1.12 8.39 -12.55
C GLN A 151 -1.38 9.06 -11.20
N VAL A 152 -0.90 8.45 -10.11
CA VAL A 152 -1.02 9.02 -8.75
C VAL A 152 -0.38 10.40 -8.68
N TYR A 153 0.83 10.54 -9.24
CA TYR A 153 1.52 11.84 -9.29
C TYR A 153 0.75 12.87 -10.12
N ASN A 154 0.31 12.49 -11.32
CA ASN A 154 -0.40 13.38 -12.24
C ASN A 154 -1.74 13.86 -11.67
N ALA A 155 -2.44 13.00 -10.93
CA ALA A 155 -3.66 13.38 -10.22
C ALA A 155 -3.41 14.46 -9.15
N CYS A 156 -2.21 14.48 -8.56
CA CYS A 156 -1.87 15.35 -7.43
C CYS A 156 -1.01 16.58 -7.78
N LYS A 157 -0.23 16.56 -8.87
CA LYS A 157 0.85 17.54 -9.11
C LYS A 157 0.37 18.99 -9.23
N ASP A 158 -0.85 19.20 -9.72
CA ASP A 158 -1.44 20.52 -9.96
C ASP A 158 -2.49 20.92 -8.91
N VAL A 159 -2.74 20.06 -7.91
CA VAL A 159 -3.62 20.39 -6.78
C VAL A 159 -3.05 21.59 -6.03
N ARG A 160 -3.90 22.59 -5.78
CA ARG A 160 -3.54 23.78 -4.99
C ARG A 160 -3.99 23.60 -3.55
N THR A 161 -3.11 23.93 -2.62
CA THR A 161 -3.37 23.83 -1.19
C THR A 161 -4.13 25.06 -0.68
N TYR A 162 -4.85 24.92 0.42
CA TYR A 162 -5.41 26.07 1.15
C TYR A 162 -4.32 26.97 1.73
N VAL A 163 -3.12 26.41 1.97
CA VAL A 163 -1.96 27.16 2.44
C VAL A 163 -1.37 28.00 1.29
N LEU A 164 -1.72 29.30 1.27
CA LEU A 164 -1.19 30.30 0.34
C LEU A 164 -1.38 29.96 -1.16
N GLY A 165 -2.34 29.09 -1.49
CA GLY A 165 -2.63 28.67 -2.87
C GLY A 165 -1.48 27.96 -3.58
N ARG A 166 -0.46 27.47 -2.85
CA ARG A 166 0.72 26.82 -3.43
C ARG A 166 0.37 25.44 -3.99
N LYS A 167 1.15 24.93 -4.94
CA LYS A 167 1.00 23.55 -5.42
C LYS A 167 1.28 22.57 -4.27
N LEU A 168 0.52 21.49 -4.18
CA LEU A 168 0.68 20.42 -3.18
C LEU A 168 2.12 19.88 -3.15
N MET A 169 2.75 19.75 -4.32
CA MET A 169 4.14 19.28 -4.45
C MET A 169 5.16 20.17 -3.75
N LYS A 170 4.83 21.41 -3.38
CA LYS A 170 5.70 22.25 -2.54
C LYS A 170 5.90 21.66 -1.14
N TYR A 171 4.93 20.89 -0.65
CA TYR A 171 4.95 20.26 0.67
C TYR A 171 5.19 18.75 0.60
N MET A 172 5.02 18.14 -0.58
CA MET A 172 5.04 16.70 -0.76
C MET A 172 6.17 16.17 -1.66
N CYS A 173 7.18 16.98 -1.95
CA CYS A 173 8.32 16.58 -2.78
C CYS A 173 9.68 16.68 -2.06
N GLY A 174 9.68 16.67 -0.73
CA GLY A 174 10.88 16.74 0.09
C GLY A 174 11.75 17.95 -0.24
N ASN A 175 13.03 17.70 -0.53
CA ASN A 175 14.03 18.73 -0.82
C ASN A 175 13.94 19.32 -2.23
N TYR A 176 13.07 18.80 -3.10
CA TYR A 176 12.93 19.25 -4.48
C TYR A 176 11.90 20.36 -4.62
N ARG A 177 12.09 21.25 -5.60
CA ARG A 177 11.06 22.24 -5.96
C ARG A 177 9.89 21.53 -6.62
N ALA A 178 8.69 22.10 -6.49
CA ALA A 178 7.50 21.56 -7.14
C ALA A 178 7.66 21.39 -8.67
N SER A 179 8.44 22.25 -9.33
CA SER A 179 8.75 22.17 -10.76
C SER A 179 9.70 21.04 -11.14
N GLU A 180 10.46 20.53 -10.17
CA GLU A 180 11.41 19.44 -10.34
C GLU A 180 10.86 18.12 -9.78
N CYS A 181 9.60 18.13 -9.33
CA CYS A 181 8.99 16.93 -8.77
C CYS A 181 8.71 15.90 -9.86
N SER A 182 8.84 14.63 -9.50
CA SER A 182 8.51 13.47 -10.34
C SER A 182 7.74 12.46 -9.51
N ALA A 183 7.13 11.46 -10.16
CA ALA A 183 6.42 10.38 -9.46
C ALA A 183 7.31 9.67 -8.43
N GLN A 184 8.56 9.36 -8.78
CA GLN A 184 9.53 8.77 -7.87
C GLN A 184 9.79 9.70 -6.67
N ARG A 185 10.13 10.97 -6.89
CA ARG A 185 10.45 11.93 -5.81
C ARG A 185 9.27 12.17 -4.88
N PHE A 186 8.06 12.21 -5.44
CA PHE A 186 6.83 12.32 -4.68
C PHE A 186 6.66 11.09 -3.77
N LEU A 187 6.70 9.88 -4.32
CA LEU A 187 6.52 8.65 -3.53
C LEU A 187 7.67 8.43 -2.53
N ASP A 188 8.90 8.80 -2.86
CA ASP A 188 10.03 8.79 -1.93
C ASP A 188 9.73 9.64 -0.69
N PHE A 189 9.13 10.83 -0.87
CA PHE A 189 8.70 11.69 0.24
C PHE A 189 7.52 11.09 1.01
N VAL A 190 6.57 10.45 0.33
CA VAL A 190 5.46 9.74 0.99
C VAL A 190 5.99 8.63 1.91
N GLY A 191 7.00 7.91 1.47
CA GLY A 191 7.66 6.85 2.24
C GLY A 191 8.71 7.34 3.22
N ALA A 192 9.02 8.64 3.25
CA ALA A 192 10.07 9.20 4.08
C ALA A 192 9.68 9.27 5.55
N VAL A 193 10.63 8.91 6.43
CA VAL A 193 10.48 9.00 7.88
C VAL A 193 10.77 10.40 8.39
N HIS A 194 10.56 10.65 9.69
CA HIS A 194 10.73 11.97 10.29
C HIS A 194 12.14 12.55 10.12
N SER A 195 13.19 11.73 10.27
CA SER A 195 14.59 12.16 10.06
C SER A 195 14.90 12.57 8.63
N GLU A 196 14.07 12.17 7.66
CA GLU A 196 14.17 12.54 6.26
C GLU A 196 13.21 13.71 5.91
N GLY A 197 12.58 14.32 6.92
CA GLY A 197 11.59 15.39 6.74
C GLY A 197 10.20 14.90 6.33
N GLY A 198 9.99 13.58 6.29
CA GLY A 198 8.72 12.96 5.89
C GLY A 198 7.76 12.72 7.04
N HIS A 199 6.62 12.10 6.69
CA HIS A 199 5.54 11.80 7.63
C HIS A 199 5.20 10.32 7.75
N SER A 200 5.92 9.43 7.06
CA SER A 200 5.71 7.99 7.22
C SER A 200 6.08 7.54 8.64
N PRO A 201 5.35 6.60 9.26
CA PRO A 201 5.73 5.99 10.53
C PRO A 201 7.01 5.15 10.46
N PHE A 202 7.32 4.60 9.29
CA PHE A 202 8.48 3.77 9.01
C PHE A 202 8.88 3.94 7.55
N LYS A 203 10.10 3.55 7.17
CA LYS A 203 10.59 3.81 5.81
C LYS A 203 9.87 2.93 4.79
N ILE A 204 9.35 3.54 3.73
CA ILE A 204 8.83 2.81 2.57
C ILE A 204 9.69 3.19 1.37
N TYR A 205 10.40 2.20 0.81
CA TYR A 205 11.11 2.35 -0.45
C TYR A 205 10.16 1.99 -1.59
N TYR A 206 9.65 3.01 -2.28
CA TYR A 206 8.86 2.82 -3.48
C TYR A 206 9.79 2.55 -4.67
N VAL A 207 9.67 1.39 -5.28
CA VAL A 207 10.45 1.01 -6.47
C VAL A 207 9.50 1.00 -7.67
N LEU A 208 9.61 2.02 -8.51
CA LEU A 208 8.82 2.16 -9.73
C LEU A 208 9.45 1.29 -10.82
N THR A 209 8.71 0.28 -11.27
CA THR A 209 9.24 -0.69 -12.23
C THR A 209 8.12 -1.47 -12.90
N ASP A 210 8.35 -1.87 -14.15
CA ASP A 210 7.40 -2.67 -14.92
C ASP A 210 7.77 -4.17 -14.93
N VAL A 211 8.90 -4.53 -14.32
CA VAL A 211 9.40 -5.90 -14.21
C VAL A 211 9.53 -6.35 -12.75
N PRO A 212 9.41 -7.66 -12.47
CA PRO A 212 9.61 -8.14 -11.10
C PRO A 212 11.02 -7.89 -10.57
N ILE A 213 11.12 -7.53 -9.29
CA ILE A 213 12.37 -7.27 -8.57
C ILE A 213 12.60 -8.31 -7.47
N SER A 214 13.82 -8.40 -6.97
CA SER A 214 14.18 -9.29 -5.85
C SER A 214 14.61 -8.47 -4.64
N VAL A 215 14.01 -8.73 -3.49
CA VAL A 215 14.32 -8.08 -2.21
C VAL A 215 14.50 -9.17 -1.16
N ASN A 216 15.71 -9.29 -0.57
CA ASN A 216 16.02 -10.31 0.45
C ASN A 216 15.58 -11.74 0.03
N GLY A 217 15.84 -12.11 -1.23
CA GLY A 217 15.45 -13.41 -1.80
C GLY A 217 13.97 -13.57 -2.14
N ARG A 218 13.13 -12.55 -1.91
CA ARG A 218 11.72 -12.54 -2.33
C ARG A 218 11.54 -11.84 -3.67
N ARG A 219 10.85 -12.51 -4.59
CA ARG A 219 10.47 -11.93 -5.88
C ARG A 219 9.17 -11.15 -5.74
N LEU A 220 9.25 -9.83 -5.94
CA LEU A 220 8.10 -8.93 -5.93
C LEU A 220 7.66 -8.64 -7.36
N LYS A 221 6.37 -8.84 -7.64
CA LYS A 221 5.73 -8.36 -8.87
C LYS A 221 5.21 -6.94 -8.60
N PRO A 222 5.40 -5.97 -9.49
CA PRO A 222 4.94 -4.60 -9.25
C PRO A 222 3.42 -4.56 -9.09
N PHE A 223 2.94 -3.81 -8.10
CA PHE A 223 1.51 -3.61 -7.91
C PHE A 223 0.92 -2.82 -9.08
N LYS A 224 -0.19 -3.33 -9.60
CA LYS A 224 -1.02 -2.72 -10.63
C LYS A 224 -2.45 -2.66 -10.10
N PRO A 225 -3.11 -1.50 -10.07
CA PRO A 225 -4.53 -1.44 -9.74
C PRO A 225 -5.34 -2.09 -10.87
N ASP A 226 -6.47 -2.71 -10.52
CA ASP A 226 -7.46 -3.07 -11.54
C ASP A 226 -7.96 -1.80 -12.24
N HIS A 227 -8.05 -1.84 -13.58
CA HIS A 227 -8.42 -0.69 -14.42
C HIS A 227 -9.74 0.00 -14.03
N ASP A 228 -10.63 -0.71 -13.33
CA ASP A 228 -11.95 -0.21 -12.92
C ASP A 228 -11.92 0.71 -11.70
N LEU A 229 -10.81 0.77 -10.93
CA LEU A 229 -10.69 1.59 -9.72
C LEU A 229 -10.88 3.09 -9.96
N PHE A 230 -10.61 3.57 -11.19
CA PHE A 230 -10.80 4.97 -11.58
C PHE A 230 -12.02 5.20 -12.49
N ALA A 231 -12.54 4.14 -13.12
CA ALA A 231 -13.73 4.20 -13.96
C ALA A 231 -15.03 4.24 -13.13
N GLN A 232 -15.00 3.68 -11.93
CA GLN A 232 -16.11 3.78 -10.99
C GLN A 232 -15.98 5.10 -10.21
N LYS A 233 -16.59 6.17 -10.71
CA LYS A 233 -17.15 7.22 -9.84
C LYS A 233 -18.45 6.69 -9.26
N PRO A 234 -18.50 6.06 -8.08
CA PRO A 234 -19.77 5.94 -7.37
C PRO A 234 -20.14 7.35 -6.90
N ASN A 235 -21.29 7.85 -7.35
CA ASN A 235 -22.00 9.03 -6.86
C ASN A 235 -21.50 9.54 -5.49
N ALA A 236 -20.53 10.48 -5.50
CA ALA A 236 -20.10 11.22 -4.31
C ALA A 236 -21.14 12.29 -3.95
N GLY A 237 -22.39 11.85 -3.79
CA GLY A 237 -23.56 12.69 -3.53
C GLY A 237 -24.33 12.30 -2.27
N ALA A 238 -23.74 11.53 -1.34
CA ALA A 238 -24.48 11.04 -0.16
C ALA A 238 -23.79 11.22 1.20
N TYR A 239 -22.71 12.00 1.32
CA TYR A 239 -22.11 12.32 2.63
C TYR A 239 -21.67 13.78 2.71
N LEU A 240 -22.66 14.67 2.71
CA LEU A 240 -22.58 16.00 3.33
C LEU A 240 -23.90 16.23 4.07
N GLN A 241 -23.98 15.72 5.29
CA GLN A 241 -24.80 16.26 6.39
C GLN A 241 -24.47 15.48 7.67
N GLN A 242 -23.46 15.95 8.38
CA GLN A 242 -23.35 16.04 9.85
C GLN A 242 -22.05 16.76 10.20
#